data_AF-A0AA88UB04-F1
#
_entry.id   AF-A0AA88UB04-F1
#
_cell.length_a   1.000
_cell.length_b   1.000
_cell.length_c   1.000
_cell.angle_alpha   90.00
_cell.angle_beta   90.00
_cell.angle_gamma   90.00
#
_symmetry.space_group_name_H-M   'P 1'
#
loop_
_entity.id
_entity.type
_entity.pdbx_description
1 polymer ?
#
loop_
_entity_poly.entity_id
_entity_poly.type
_entity_poly.pdbx_seq_one_letter_code
_entity_poly.pdbx_strand_id
1 'polypeptide(L)'
;MDEQQPPSPRVAPVQLEDCIEELLKFTLTSAIDGTLGVDIGLSKHYCSNLLKEDPDSPCPDTSVLSEGVPPYPLYKRLAASLCQCISSRAFCRTHNKMELIDEDKSWKQKEDEWNKSILQHGSELLNILKIMDFELHVQEPFFTQLKDGQKTIEGRCALGDYTRIGSRSLILFNKCLVLQVQDVHWYATFHEMLEAESLVKVLPGVGTIEEGVQVYRKFYSEDKERSNGVLAVCVTKHTSQLYNSLAAILLVRILALFYMKCHLTICLEDDVCIWYPDRGNSESKLDGNVTVNENMEKLEERIGFHLIVSGIEDANFPGFGYEGVQRLLGFVHTVGTVPEALLPPRSTLLSSFLLPHNPNIKGSTLTDGARALTKHVNRSGGRYWGTFCGSGQSLMNISPPFS
;
A
#
# COMPACT_ATOMS: atom_id res chain seq x y z
N MET A 1 -24.75 24.09 15.36
CA MET A 1 -23.71 23.15 14.90
C MET A 1 -24.33 22.39 13.75
N ASP A 2 -23.71 22.40 12.57
CA ASP A 2 -24.18 21.58 11.47
C ASP A 2 -23.99 20.11 11.82
N GLU A 3 -25.08 19.33 11.78
CA GLU A 3 -25.06 17.89 11.97
C GLU A 3 -24.20 17.24 10.86
N GLN A 4 -23.08 16.61 11.21
CA GLN A 4 -22.31 15.78 10.29
C GLN A 4 -22.81 14.33 10.36
N GLN A 5 -24.08 14.11 10.01
CA GLN A 5 -24.64 12.76 9.99
C GLN A 5 -23.77 11.86 9.08
N PRO A 6 -23.35 10.67 9.54
CA PRO A 6 -22.59 9.80 8.68
C PRO A 6 -23.43 9.36 7.47
N PRO A 7 -22.81 9.16 6.31
CA PRO A 7 -23.53 8.79 5.10
C PRO A 7 -24.32 7.49 5.31
N SER A 8 -25.48 7.39 4.68
CA SER A 8 -26.24 6.13 4.63
C SER A 8 -25.37 5.02 4.02
N PRO A 9 -25.57 3.75 4.39
CA PRO A 9 -24.80 2.64 3.85
C PRO A 9 -24.98 2.62 2.34
N ARG A 10 -23.86 2.56 1.60
CA ARG A 10 -23.96 2.28 0.17
C ARG A 10 -24.17 0.79 0.00
N VAL A 11 -25.11 0.43 -0.86
CA VAL A 11 -25.49 -0.96 -1.14
C VAL A 11 -24.75 -1.43 -2.39
N ALA A 12 -24.29 -2.68 -2.35
CA ALA A 12 -23.50 -3.38 -3.38
C ALA A 12 -24.03 -3.28 -4.83
N PRO A 13 -23.16 -3.43 -5.86
CA PRO A 13 -21.76 -3.85 -5.77
C PRO A 13 -20.77 -2.70 -5.59
N VAL A 14 -19.74 -2.93 -4.76
CA VAL A 14 -18.59 -2.03 -4.61
C VAL A 14 -17.66 -2.20 -5.81
N GLN A 15 -17.37 -1.10 -6.51
CA GLN A 15 -16.47 -1.10 -7.67
C GLN A 15 -15.02 -0.90 -7.24
N LEU A 16 -14.07 -1.50 -7.97
CA LEU A 16 -12.65 -1.38 -7.67
C LEU A 16 -12.18 0.07 -7.79
N GLU A 17 -12.66 0.79 -8.80
CA GLU A 17 -12.32 2.20 -9.04
C GLU A 17 -12.67 3.08 -7.82
N ASP A 18 -13.72 2.72 -7.08
CA ASP A 18 -14.21 3.48 -5.94
C ASP A 18 -13.36 3.27 -4.68
N CYS A 19 -12.62 2.16 -4.57
CA CYS A 19 -11.93 1.75 -3.33
C CYS A 19 -10.39 1.70 -3.43
N ILE A 20 -9.83 1.50 -4.62
CA ILE A 20 -8.40 1.21 -4.79
C ILE A 20 -7.47 2.31 -4.25
N GLU A 21 -7.89 3.58 -4.33
CA GLU A 21 -7.11 4.71 -3.79
C GLU A 21 -6.99 4.64 -2.26
N GLU A 22 -8.12 4.54 -1.56
CA GLU A 22 -8.16 4.44 -0.10
C GLU A 22 -7.52 3.13 0.39
N LEU A 23 -7.71 2.04 -0.35
CA LEU A 23 -7.08 0.76 -0.05
C LEU A 23 -5.55 0.83 -0.15
N LEU A 24 -5.02 1.45 -1.22
CA LEU A 24 -3.58 1.61 -1.38
C LEU A 24 -3.01 2.54 -0.32
N LYS A 25 -3.68 3.65 -0.04
CA LYS A 25 -3.29 4.59 1.02
C LYS A 25 -3.23 3.88 2.38
N PHE A 26 -4.28 3.13 2.73
CA PHE A 26 -4.33 2.33 3.95
C PHE A 26 -3.19 1.31 4.03
N THR A 27 -2.91 0.62 2.93
CA THR A 27 -1.85 -0.40 2.85
C THR A 27 -0.48 0.23 3.08
N LEU A 28 -0.18 1.36 2.41
CA LEU A 28 1.09 2.08 2.55
C LEU A 28 1.27 2.67 3.96
N THR A 29 0.24 3.29 4.52
CA THR A 29 0.28 3.84 5.89
C THR A 29 0.50 2.72 6.91
N SER A 30 -0.25 1.62 6.79
CA SER A 30 -0.09 0.47 7.70
C SER A 30 1.28 -0.20 7.59
N ALA A 31 1.91 -0.18 6.40
CA ALA A 31 3.30 -0.64 6.22
C ALA A 31 4.32 0.29 6.90
N ILE A 32 4.13 1.61 6.83
CA ILE A 32 4.97 2.58 7.55
C ILE A 32 4.89 2.37 9.07
N ASP A 33 3.67 2.19 9.58
CA ASP A 33 3.41 2.02 11.01
C ASP A 33 3.78 0.62 11.52
N GLY A 34 3.99 -0.36 10.63
CA GLY A 34 4.26 -1.75 10.98
C GLY A 34 3.03 -2.51 11.50
N THR A 35 1.83 -2.04 11.19
CA THR A 35 0.55 -2.62 11.67
C THR A 35 -0.16 -3.52 10.64
N LEU A 36 0.40 -3.65 9.43
CA LEU A 36 -0.22 -4.40 8.33
C LEU A 36 -0.24 -5.93 8.58
N GLY A 37 0.68 -6.45 9.40
CA GLY A 37 0.85 -7.89 9.64
C GLY A 37 1.57 -8.63 8.49
N VAL A 38 1.81 -7.97 7.36
CA VAL A 38 2.57 -8.46 6.20
C VAL A 38 3.64 -7.41 5.86
N ASP A 39 4.89 -7.85 5.70
CA ASP A 39 5.95 -6.97 5.20
C ASP A 39 5.92 -6.94 3.68
N ILE A 40 5.54 -5.80 3.10
CA ILE A 40 5.56 -5.59 1.65
C ILE A 40 6.98 -5.37 1.10
N GLY A 41 7.99 -5.24 1.96
CA GLY A 41 9.41 -5.07 1.59
C GLY A 41 9.77 -3.74 0.93
N LEU A 42 8.80 -2.84 0.73
CA LEU A 42 9.04 -1.43 0.41
C LEU A 42 9.49 -0.68 1.67
N SER A 43 10.55 0.12 1.57
CA SER A 43 11.06 0.87 2.71
C SER A 43 10.05 1.90 3.21
N LYS A 44 10.03 2.15 4.52
CA LYS A 44 9.15 3.17 5.12
C LYS A 44 9.31 4.53 4.44
N HIS A 45 10.55 4.92 4.13
CA HIS A 45 10.85 6.16 3.42
C HIS A 45 10.23 6.20 2.01
N TYR A 46 10.28 5.10 1.27
CA TYR A 46 9.66 4.99 -0.05
C TYR A 46 8.15 5.13 0.04
N CYS A 47 7.50 4.41 0.97
CA CYS A 47 6.06 4.53 1.23
C CYS A 47 5.65 5.97 1.62
N SER A 48 6.41 6.62 2.52
CA SER A 48 6.13 8.01 2.91
C SER A 48 6.25 8.97 1.73
N ASN A 49 7.22 8.77 0.83
CA ASN A 49 7.38 9.60 -0.36
C ASN A 49 6.27 9.38 -1.40
N LEU A 50 5.69 8.17 -1.50
CA LEU A 50 4.51 7.93 -2.34
C LEU A 50 3.28 8.69 -1.84
N LEU A 51 3.13 8.82 -0.51
CA LEU A 51 2.02 9.50 0.17
C LEU A 51 2.22 11.01 0.31
N LYS A 52 3.42 11.52 -0.01
CA LYS A 52 3.78 12.93 0.16
C LYS A 52 2.87 13.82 -0.69
N GLU A 53 2.39 14.91 -0.12
CA GLU A 53 1.64 15.95 -0.83
C GLU A 53 2.59 17.00 -1.44
N ASP A 54 2.17 17.66 -2.52
CA ASP A 54 2.87 18.80 -3.12
C ASP A 54 1.97 20.04 -3.07
N PRO A 55 2.33 21.08 -2.29
CA PRO A 55 1.49 22.26 -2.10
C PRO A 55 1.21 23.04 -3.39
N ASP A 56 2.08 22.92 -4.39
CA ASP A 56 1.95 23.60 -5.68
C ASP A 56 1.41 22.68 -6.79
N SER A 57 0.94 21.47 -6.45
CA SER A 57 0.38 20.58 -7.46
C SER A 57 -0.98 21.12 -7.93
N PRO A 58 -1.18 21.35 -9.23
CA PRO A 58 -2.52 21.64 -9.76
C PRO A 58 -3.45 20.46 -9.42
N CYS A 59 -4.72 20.75 -9.11
CA CYS A 59 -5.75 19.73 -8.88
C CYS A 59 -5.70 18.70 -10.02
N PRO A 60 -5.69 17.38 -9.70
CA PRO A 60 -5.55 16.37 -10.73
C PRO A 60 -6.87 16.23 -11.49
N ASP A 61 -6.98 16.86 -12.65
CA ASP A 61 -7.89 16.37 -13.69
C ASP A 61 -7.31 15.06 -14.20
N THR A 62 -7.97 13.96 -13.86
CA THR A 62 -7.59 12.56 -14.12
C THR A 62 -7.50 12.18 -15.60
N SER A 63 -7.70 13.11 -16.53
CA SER A 63 -7.78 12.86 -17.97
C SER A 63 -6.55 13.27 -18.76
N VAL A 64 -5.59 13.98 -18.16
CA VAL A 64 -4.40 14.46 -18.90
C VAL A 64 -3.18 13.63 -18.52
N LEU A 65 -2.68 12.85 -19.48
CA LEU A 65 -1.34 12.26 -19.47
C LEU A 65 -0.32 13.40 -19.32
N SER A 66 0.00 13.78 -18.10
CA SER A 66 0.92 14.88 -17.86
C SER A 66 2.32 14.42 -18.23
N GLU A 67 2.86 14.98 -19.31
CA GLU A 67 4.26 14.83 -19.67
C GLU A 67 5.15 15.36 -18.53
N GLY A 68 6.23 14.62 -18.20
CA GLY A 68 7.14 14.97 -17.12
C GLY A 68 6.81 14.31 -15.77
N VAL A 69 7.10 15.01 -14.67
CA VAL A 69 6.94 14.48 -13.30
C VAL A 69 5.46 14.27 -13.00
N PRO A 70 5.01 13.08 -12.57
CA PRO A 70 3.61 12.85 -12.23
C PRO A 70 3.09 13.84 -11.18
N PRO A 71 1.79 14.19 -11.20
CA PRO A 71 1.19 14.97 -10.13
C PRO A 71 1.31 14.20 -8.81
N TYR A 72 1.62 14.95 -7.75
CA TYR A 72 1.67 14.43 -6.40
C TYR A 72 0.27 14.54 -5.77
N PRO A 73 -0.10 13.64 -4.83
CA PRO A 73 0.73 12.56 -4.29
C PRO A 73 0.80 11.34 -5.24
N LEU A 74 1.99 10.72 -5.34
CA LEU A 74 2.26 9.68 -6.36
C LEU A 74 1.40 8.43 -6.21
N TYR A 75 0.95 8.10 -4.99
CA TYR A 75 0.10 6.93 -4.77
C TYR A 75 -1.22 6.99 -5.56
N LYS A 76 -1.75 8.17 -5.88
CA LYS A 76 -2.98 8.28 -6.69
C LYS A 76 -2.79 7.76 -8.11
N ARG A 77 -1.67 8.14 -8.75
CA ARG A 77 -1.29 7.60 -10.07
C ARG A 77 -1.01 6.10 -10.00
N LEU A 78 -0.37 5.65 -8.92
CA LEU A 78 -0.14 4.23 -8.69
C LEU A 78 -1.46 3.46 -8.55
N ALA A 79 -2.43 3.98 -7.78
CA ALA A 79 -3.75 3.40 -7.60
C ALA A 79 -4.51 3.30 -8.93
N ALA A 80 -4.50 4.35 -9.75
CA ALA A 80 -5.12 4.33 -11.08
C ALA A 80 -4.49 3.26 -11.98
N SER A 81 -3.15 3.17 -11.97
CA SER A 81 -2.41 2.19 -12.77
C SER A 81 -2.66 0.75 -12.28
N LEU A 82 -2.72 0.54 -10.96
CA LEU A 82 -3.10 -0.74 -10.35
C LEU A 82 -4.52 -1.14 -10.70
N CYS A 83 -5.47 -0.20 -10.64
CA CYS A 83 -6.85 -0.42 -11.05
C CYS A 83 -6.92 -0.91 -12.50
N GLN A 84 -6.22 -0.23 -13.40
CA GLN A 84 -6.14 -0.62 -14.80
C GLN A 84 -5.52 -2.01 -14.97
N CYS A 85 -4.45 -2.33 -14.23
CA CYS A 85 -3.81 -3.63 -14.28
C CYS A 85 -4.75 -4.76 -13.83
N ILE A 86 -5.44 -4.58 -12.70
CA ILE A 86 -6.36 -5.58 -12.14
C ILE A 86 -7.56 -5.76 -13.06
N SER A 87 -8.15 -4.67 -13.57
CA SER A 87 -9.30 -4.72 -14.48
C SER A 87 -8.96 -5.37 -15.82
N SER A 88 -7.77 -5.11 -16.36
CA SER A 88 -7.30 -5.73 -17.62
C SER A 88 -6.68 -7.12 -17.44
N ARG A 89 -6.44 -7.54 -16.18
CA ARG A 89 -5.72 -8.77 -15.80
C ARG A 89 -4.31 -8.86 -16.39
N ALA A 90 -3.70 -7.72 -16.67
CA ALA A 90 -2.38 -7.63 -17.27
C ALA A 90 -1.66 -6.39 -16.78
N PHE A 91 -0.34 -6.46 -16.73
CA PHE A 91 0.51 -5.35 -16.38
C PHE A 91 0.39 -4.25 -17.46
N CYS A 92 -0.10 -3.07 -17.06
CA CYS A 92 -0.30 -1.95 -17.96
C CYS A 92 0.91 -1.02 -17.92
N ARG A 93 1.74 -1.05 -18.97
CA ARG A 93 2.83 -0.07 -19.11
C ARG A 93 2.23 1.32 -19.35
N THR A 94 2.60 2.30 -18.53
CA THR A 94 2.12 3.69 -18.63
C THR A 94 2.77 4.51 -19.74
N HIS A 95 3.66 3.93 -20.57
CA HIS A 95 4.34 4.64 -21.65
C HIS A 95 4.27 3.90 -22.99
N ASN A 96 4.05 4.67 -24.06
CA ASN A 96 4.18 4.24 -25.44
C ASN A 96 5.52 3.53 -25.68
N LYS A 97 5.42 2.43 -26.43
CA LYS A 97 6.49 1.59 -26.96
C LYS A 97 7.57 2.46 -27.64
N MET A 98 8.60 2.87 -26.90
CA MET A 98 9.83 3.39 -27.51
C MET A 98 10.65 2.17 -27.94
N GLU A 99 10.47 1.76 -29.20
CA GLU A 99 11.23 0.68 -29.86
C GLU A 99 12.70 1.06 -29.99
N LEU A 100 13.51 0.97 -28.94
CA LEU A 100 14.95 1.25 -29.08
C LEU A 100 15.92 0.35 -28.31
N ILE A 101 15.48 -0.67 -27.59
CA ILE A 101 16.41 -1.67 -27.04
C ILE A 101 15.76 -3.04 -27.16
N ASP A 102 16.50 -3.99 -27.72
CA ASP A 102 16.18 -5.42 -27.77
C ASP A 102 15.58 -5.84 -26.42
N GLU A 103 14.37 -6.40 -26.42
CA GLU A 103 13.69 -6.82 -25.19
C GLU A 103 14.50 -7.97 -24.58
N ASP A 104 15.46 -7.65 -23.72
CA ASP A 104 16.26 -8.65 -23.01
C ASP A 104 15.31 -9.69 -22.42
N LYS A 105 15.62 -10.98 -22.62
CA LYS A 105 14.79 -12.12 -22.16
C LYS A 105 14.40 -12.02 -20.67
N SER A 106 15.22 -11.36 -19.87
CA SER A 106 14.94 -11.06 -18.45
C SER A 106 13.70 -10.20 -18.24
N TRP A 107 13.32 -9.32 -19.18
CA TRP A 107 12.18 -8.42 -19.04
C TRP A 107 10.85 -9.11 -19.24
N LYS A 108 10.77 -9.94 -20.30
CA LYS A 108 9.58 -10.75 -20.55
C LYS A 108 9.27 -11.64 -19.36
N GLN A 109 10.31 -12.23 -18.77
CA GLN A 109 10.16 -13.04 -17.57
C GLN A 109 9.56 -12.24 -16.40
N LYS A 110 10.07 -11.04 -16.09
CA LYS A 110 9.55 -10.20 -14.99
C LYS A 110 8.10 -9.75 -15.23
N GLU A 111 7.77 -9.40 -16.47
CA GLU A 111 6.41 -8.99 -16.83
C GLU A 111 5.43 -10.16 -16.75
N ASP A 112 5.82 -11.36 -17.20
CA ASP A 112 5.02 -12.59 -17.04
C ASP A 112 4.80 -12.92 -15.56
N GLU A 113 5.82 -12.71 -14.75
CA GLU A 113 5.81 -12.82 -13.29
C GLU A 113 4.80 -11.84 -12.65
N TRP A 114 4.83 -10.56 -13.04
CA TRP A 114 3.86 -9.55 -12.59
C TRP A 114 2.44 -9.85 -13.07
N ASN A 115 2.27 -10.30 -14.32
CA ASN A 115 0.98 -10.70 -14.88
C ASN A 115 0.34 -11.83 -14.07
N LYS A 116 1.14 -12.82 -13.64
CA LYS A 116 0.65 -13.90 -12.77
C LYS A 116 0.20 -13.38 -11.41
N SER A 117 0.99 -12.49 -10.79
CA SER A 117 0.64 -11.86 -9.51
C SER A 117 -0.67 -11.04 -9.62
N ILE A 118 -0.82 -10.23 -10.67
CA ILE A 118 -2.05 -9.48 -10.97
C ILE A 118 -3.23 -10.45 -11.15
N LEU A 119 -3.04 -11.51 -11.95
CA LEU A 119 -4.11 -12.46 -12.24
C LEU A 119 -4.60 -13.16 -10.97
N GLN A 120 -3.68 -13.61 -10.12
CA GLN A 120 -3.98 -14.31 -8.88
C GLN A 120 -4.60 -13.37 -7.85
N HIS A 121 -3.80 -12.42 -7.34
CA HIS A 121 -4.20 -11.57 -6.23
C HIS A 121 -5.20 -10.48 -6.63
N GLY A 122 -5.17 -10.03 -7.88
CA GLY A 122 -6.21 -9.16 -8.42
C GLY A 122 -7.57 -9.87 -8.50
N SER A 123 -7.60 -11.16 -8.85
CA SER A 123 -8.85 -11.93 -8.84
C SER A 123 -9.37 -12.19 -7.43
N GLU A 124 -8.49 -12.49 -6.47
CA GLU A 124 -8.85 -12.60 -5.04
C GLU A 124 -9.50 -11.32 -4.54
N LEU A 125 -8.87 -10.17 -4.81
CA LEU A 125 -9.39 -8.85 -4.44
C LEU A 125 -10.77 -8.60 -5.04
N LEU A 126 -10.94 -8.84 -6.35
CA LEU A 126 -12.23 -8.68 -7.04
C LEU A 126 -13.30 -9.64 -6.51
N ASN A 127 -12.93 -10.85 -6.10
CA ASN A 127 -13.86 -11.81 -5.54
C ASN A 127 -14.35 -11.38 -4.15
N ILE A 128 -13.47 -10.79 -3.32
CA ILE A 128 -13.86 -10.20 -2.04
C ILE A 128 -14.84 -9.03 -2.28
N LEU A 129 -14.55 -8.12 -3.22
CA LEU A 129 -15.43 -6.98 -3.50
C LEU A 129 -16.84 -7.41 -3.96
N LYS A 130 -16.95 -8.49 -4.74
CA LYS A 130 -18.24 -9.01 -5.23
C LYS A 130 -19.18 -9.50 -4.14
N ILE A 131 -18.63 -9.96 -3.02
CA ILE A 131 -19.42 -10.52 -1.91
C ILE A 131 -19.69 -9.49 -0.79
N MET A 132 -19.26 -8.24 -0.96
CA MET A 132 -19.57 -7.17 -0.01
C MET A 132 -21.04 -6.78 -0.11
N ASP A 133 -21.72 -6.66 1.04
CA ASP A 133 -23.13 -6.27 1.10
C ASP A 133 -23.29 -4.75 1.29
N PHE A 134 -22.44 -4.16 2.14
CA PHE A 134 -22.54 -2.76 2.56
C PHE A 134 -21.18 -2.07 2.59
N GLU A 135 -21.19 -0.77 2.31
CA GLU A 135 -20.07 0.14 2.55
C GLU A 135 -20.45 1.13 3.66
N LEU A 136 -19.61 1.22 4.70
CA LEU A 136 -19.79 2.14 5.81
C LEU A 136 -18.57 3.04 5.98
N HIS A 137 -18.82 4.27 6.42
CA HIS A 137 -17.76 5.19 6.82
C HIS A 137 -17.78 5.43 8.34
N VAL A 138 -16.60 5.39 8.94
CA VAL A 138 -16.33 5.63 10.36
C VAL A 138 -15.17 6.61 10.50
N GLN A 139 -15.30 7.58 11.39
CA GLN A 139 -14.24 8.57 11.65
C GLN A 139 -13.20 8.02 12.63
N GLU A 140 -12.01 8.62 12.66
CA GLU A 140 -11.05 8.40 13.74
C GLU A 140 -11.59 8.98 15.07
N PRO A 141 -11.31 8.35 16.23
CA PRO A 141 -10.44 7.18 16.43
C PRO A 141 -11.13 5.82 16.22
N PHE A 142 -12.44 5.81 15.94
CA PHE A 142 -13.25 4.58 15.91
C PHE A 142 -12.84 3.64 14.78
N PHE A 143 -12.36 4.17 13.65
CA PHE A 143 -11.84 3.34 12.56
C PHE A 143 -10.61 2.52 12.99
N THR A 144 -9.62 3.18 13.61
CA THR A 144 -8.46 2.47 14.18
C THR A 144 -8.87 1.44 15.24
N GLN A 145 -9.82 1.79 16.11
CA GLN A 145 -10.32 0.85 17.13
C GLN A 145 -11.01 -0.38 16.52
N LEU A 146 -11.74 -0.22 15.41
CA LEU A 146 -12.33 -1.35 14.66
C LEU A 146 -11.24 -2.20 14.00
N LYS A 147 -10.23 -1.55 13.38
CA LYS A 147 -9.08 -2.23 12.75
C LYS A 147 -8.33 -3.11 13.75
N ASP A 148 -8.10 -2.59 14.96
CA ASP A 148 -7.35 -3.24 16.02
C ASP A 148 -8.20 -4.22 16.85
N GLY A 149 -9.50 -4.30 16.59
CA GLY A 149 -10.42 -5.19 17.31
C GLY A 149 -10.77 -4.75 18.73
N GLN A 150 -10.43 -3.51 19.12
CA GLN A 150 -10.82 -2.94 20.41
C GLN A 150 -12.32 -2.60 20.43
N LYS A 151 -12.80 -2.04 19.32
CA LYS A 151 -14.23 -1.78 19.09
C LYS A 151 -14.81 -2.96 18.31
N THR A 152 -15.80 -3.63 18.88
CA THR A 152 -16.45 -4.80 18.26
C THR A 152 -17.92 -4.57 17.98
N ILE A 153 -18.45 -3.40 18.33
CA ILE A 153 -19.87 -3.05 18.15
C ILE A 153 -19.95 -1.65 17.54
N GLU A 154 -20.64 -1.54 16.41
CA GLU A 154 -20.90 -0.26 15.75
C GLU A 154 -22.36 0.17 15.96
N GLY A 155 -22.56 1.22 16.76
CA GLY A 155 -23.87 1.81 17.02
C GLY A 155 -24.31 2.80 15.95
N ARG A 156 -25.52 2.67 15.41
CA ARG A 156 -26.11 3.57 14.40
C ARG A 156 -27.60 3.79 14.67
N CYS A 157 -28.16 4.94 14.30
CA CYS A 157 -29.61 5.08 14.25
C CYS A 157 -30.18 4.14 13.19
N ALA A 158 -31.33 3.51 13.48
CA ALA A 158 -31.93 2.50 12.61
C ALA A 158 -32.69 3.13 11.42
N LEU A 159 -31.97 3.85 10.57
CA LEU A 159 -32.54 4.64 9.48
C LEU A 159 -32.14 4.06 8.10
N GLY A 160 -33.07 4.04 7.16
CA GLY A 160 -32.76 3.68 5.77
C GLY A 160 -32.12 2.29 5.63
N ASP A 161 -31.07 2.19 4.82
CA ASP A 161 -30.40 0.92 4.51
C ASP A 161 -29.69 0.27 5.72
N TYR A 162 -29.48 0.98 6.83
CA TYR A 162 -28.93 0.38 8.05
C TYR A 162 -29.81 -0.76 8.58
N THR A 163 -31.13 -0.66 8.40
CA THR A 163 -32.11 -1.67 8.84
C THR A 163 -32.02 -3.00 8.07
N ARG A 164 -31.31 -3.00 6.92
CA ARG A 164 -31.11 -4.18 6.08
C ARG A 164 -29.86 -4.98 6.47
N ILE A 165 -29.02 -4.43 7.33
CA ILE A 165 -27.83 -5.11 7.83
C ILE A 165 -28.30 -6.29 8.69
N GLY A 166 -27.88 -7.49 8.32
CA GLY A 166 -28.21 -8.72 9.04
C GLY A 166 -26.98 -9.48 9.46
N SER A 167 -27.18 -10.49 10.30
CA SER A 167 -26.11 -11.42 10.68
C SER A 167 -25.49 -12.06 9.43
N ARG A 168 -24.17 -12.26 9.47
CA ARG A 168 -23.32 -12.76 8.38
C ARG A 168 -23.08 -11.79 7.22
N SER A 169 -23.68 -10.60 7.21
CA SER A 169 -23.37 -9.59 6.19
C SER A 169 -21.89 -9.18 6.25
N LEU A 170 -21.32 -8.87 5.08
CA LEU A 170 -19.96 -8.35 4.95
C LEU A 170 -20.01 -6.84 4.70
N ILE A 171 -19.29 -6.11 5.55
CA ILE A 171 -19.23 -4.66 5.52
C ILE A 171 -17.81 -4.20 5.20
N LEU A 172 -17.70 -3.33 4.21
CA LEU A 172 -16.47 -2.63 3.87
C LEU A 172 -16.42 -1.27 4.57
N PHE A 173 -15.59 -1.16 5.60
CA PHE A 173 -15.36 0.09 6.33
C PHE A 173 -14.28 0.93 5.67
N ASN A 174 -14.59 2.21 5.46
CA ASN A 174 -13.70 3.22 4.85
C ASN A 174 -12.99 2.68 3.59
N LYS A 175 -13.72 1.88 2.79
CA LYS A 175 -13.24 1.30 1.52
C LYS A 175 -12.00 0.41 1.62
N CYS A 176 -11.57 -0.01 2.81
CA CYS A 176 -10.34 -0.79 2.98
C CYS A 176 -10.39 -1.92 4.01
N LEU A 177 -11.25 -1.85 5.03
CA LEU A 177 -11.34 -2.85 6.10
C LEU A 177 -12.60 -3.71 5.97
N VAL A 178 -12.44 -5.03 5.86
CA VAL A 178 -13.58 -5.96 5.78
C VAL A 178 -13.93 -6.50 7.16
N LEU A 179 -15.14 -6.21 7.62
CA LEU A 179 -15.68 -6.82 8.83
C LEU A 179 -16.93 -7.65 8.51
N GLN A 180 -17.10 -8.74 9.25
CA GLN A 180 -18.28 -9.59 9.18
C GLN A 180 -19.20 -9.29 10.36
N VAL A 181 -20.49 -9.13 10.09
CA VAL A 181 -21.52 -8.96 11.11
C VAL A 181 -21.77 -10.32 11.78
N GLN A 182 -21.59 -10.37 13.09
CA GLN A 182 -21.93 -11.53 13.90
C GLN A 182 -23.39 -11.50 14.31
N ASP A 183 -23.86 -10.35 14.79
CA ASP A 183 -25.24 -10.14 15.22
C ASP A 183 -25.67 -8.67 15.12
N VAL A 184 -26.98 -8.44 15.16
CA VAL A 184 -27.57 -7.09 15.13
C VAL A 184 -28.67 -6.99 16.19
N HIS A 185 -28.48 -6.08 17.15
CA HIS A 185 -29.45 -5.84 18.22
C HIS A 185 -30.12 -4.47 18.08
N TRP A 186 -31.36 -4.39 18.54
CA TRP A 186 -32.21 -3.20 18.45
C TRP A 186 -32.53 -2.65 19.83
N TYR A 187 -32.41 -1.34 19.98
CA TYR A 187 -32.65 -0.60 21.23
C TYR A 187 -33.50 0.64 20.96
N ALA A 188 -34.22 1.13 21.97
CA ALA A 188 -34.99 2.36 21.82
C ALA A 188 -34.09 3.60 21.85
N THR A 189 -32.98 3.54 22.60
CA THR A 189 -32.06 4.67 22.80
C THR A 189 -30.59 4.24 22.79
N PHE A 190 -29.68 5.19 22.54
CA PHE A 190 -28.24 4.97 22.69
C PHE A 190 -27.87 4.69 24.15
N HIS A 191 -28.61 5.26 25.11
CA HIS A 191 -28.40 4.97 26.53
C HIS A 191 -28.64 3.49 26.82
N GLU A 192 -29.80 2.95 26.41
CA GLU A 192 -30.12 1.53 26.56
C GLU A 192 -29.12 0.64 25.83
N MET A 193 -28.72 1.02 24.61
CA MET A 193 -27.71 0.30 23.86
C MET A 193 -26.38 0.25 24.63
N LEU A 194 -25.90 1.36 25.17
CA LEU A 194 -24.62 1.44 25.89
C LEU A 194 -24.65 0.82 27.29
N GLU A 195 -25.84 0.64 27.86
CA GLU A 195 -26.05 -0.07 29.13
C GLU A 195 -26.09 -1.58 28.90
N ALA A 196 -26.84 -2.03 27.90
CA ALA A 196 -26.99 -3.45 27.56
C ALA A 196 -25.75 -4.00 26.85
N GLU A 197 -25.21 -3.25 25.89
CA GLU A 197 -23.91 -3.53 25.28
C GLU A 197 -22.80 -2.96 26.15
N SER A 198 -21.66 -3.64 26.21
CA SER A 198 -20.52 -3.12 26.96
C SER A 198 -20.03 -1.80 26.35
N LEU A 199 -20.11 -0.68 27.09
CA LEU A 199 -19.61 0.64 26.68
C LEU A 199 -18.20 0.55 26.07
N VAL A 200 -17.31 -0.25 26.65
CA VAL A 200 -15.93 -0.44 26.15
C VAL A 200 -15.88 -1.07 24.77
N LYS A 201 -16.81 -1.98 24.43
CA LYS A 201 -16.91 -2.60 23.11
C LYS A 201 -17.48 -1.68 22.04
N VAL A 202 -18.32 -0.72 22.45
CA VAL A 202 -18.97 0.25 21.55
C VAL A 202 -18.11 1.51 21.37
N LEU A 203 -17.59 2.07 22.45
CA LEU A 203 -16.80 3.31 22.48
C LEU A 203 -15.57 3.13 23.39
N PRO A 204 -14.52 2.40 22.93
CA PRO A 204 -13.29 2.25 23.70
C PRO A 204 -12.68 3.61 24.08
N GLY A 205 -12.30 3.75 25.36
CA GLY A 205 -11.70 4.98 25.91
C GLY A 205 -12.68 5.98 26.51
N VAL A 206 -13.99 5.75 26.39
CA VAL A 206 -15.03 6.56 27.06
C VAL A 206 -15.30 6.03 28.47
N GLY A 207 -15.39 6.93 29.46
CA GLY A 207 -15.47 6.56 30.87
C GLY A 207 -16.88 6.27 31.39
N THR A 208 -17.89 6.95 30.84
CA THR A 208 -19.29 6.82 31.30
C THR A 208 -20.30 6.72 30.15
N ILE A 209 -21.48 6.18 30.45
CA ILE A 209 -22.57 6.05 29.47
C ILE A 209 -23.02 7.45 29.01
N GLU A 210 -23.08 8.42 29.92
CA GLU A 210 -23.48 9.80 29.61
C GLU A 210 -22.53 10.43 28.60
N GLU A 211 -21.21 10.29 28.79
CA GLU A 211 -20.20 10.73 27.83
C GLU A 211 -20.37 10.00 26.48
N GLY A 212 -20.65 8.70 26.51
CA GLY A 212 -20.91 7.90 25.32
C GLY A 212 -22.11 8.38 24.51
N VAL A 213 -23.21 8.73 25.17
CA VAL A 213 -24.38 9.34 24.52
C VAL A 213 -24.01 10.69 23.89
N GLN A 214 -23.19 11.51 24.56
CA GLN A 214 -22.73 12.78 23.98
C GLN A 214 -21.87 12.60 22.72
N VAL A 215 -21.16 11.47 22.57
CA VAL A 215 -20.47 11.13 21.32
C VAL A 215 -21.49 10.98 20.19
N TYR A 216 -22.57 10.23 20.41
CA TYR A 216 -23.63 10.04 19.41
C TYR A 216 -24.42 11.31 19.10
N ARG A 217 -24.59 12.22 20.08
CA ARG A 217 -25.26 13.52 19.88
C ARG A 217 -24.55 14.44 18.87
N LYS A 218 -23.28 14.19 18.57
CA LYS A 218 -22.56 14.90 17.49
C LYS A 218 -23.07 14.52 16.10
N PHE A 219 -23.71 13.35 15.97
CA PHE A 219 -24.13 12.75 14.71
C PHE A 219 -25.66 12.67 14.57
N TYR A 220 -26.37 12.50 15.69
CA TYR A 220 -27.82 12.27 15.70
C TYR A 220 -28.53 13.09 16.78
N SER A 221 -29.62 13.76 16.39
CA SER A 221 -30.53 14.40 17.34
C SER A 221 -31.35 13.37 18.12
N GLU A 222 -31.85 13.79 19.30
CA GLU A 222 -32.73 12.96 20.13
C GLU A 222 -34.02 12.59 19.42
N ASP A 223 -34.59 13.49 18.63
CA ASP A 223 -35.80 13.22 17.87
C ASP A 223 -35.58 12.14 16.81
N LYS A 224 -34.42 12.14 16.14
CA LYS A 224 -34.05 11.09 15.17
C LYS A 224 -33.83 9.74 15.85
N GLU A 225 -33.18 9.73 17.01
CA GLU A 225 -33.01 8.52 17.80
C GLU A 225 -34.37 7.95 18.24
N ARG A 226 -35.24 8.78 18.85
CA ARG A 226 -36.53 8.33 19.37
C ARG A 226 -37.50 7.88 18.27
N SER A 227 -37.41 8.45 17.08
CA SER A 227 -38.28 8.09 15.95
C SER A 227 -37.86 6.81 15.25
N ASN A 228 -36.56 6.49 15.22
CA ASN A 228 -36.03 5.35 14.46
C ASN A 228 -35.54 4.20 15.35
N GLY A 229 -35.14 4.47 16.59
CA GLY A 229 -34.39 3.56 17.43
C GLY A 229 -32.91 3.45 17.02
N VAL A 230 -32.21 2.53 17.68
CA VAL A 230 -30.76 2.34 17.56
C VAL A 230 -30.44 0.88 17.24
N LEU A 231 -29.45 0.70 16.37
CA LEU A 231 -28.85 -0.58 16.00
C LEU A 231 -27.47 -0.69 16.65
N ALA A 232 -27.22 -1.83 17.30
CA ALA A 232 -25.88 -2.28 17.64
C ALA A 232 -25.46 -3.37 16.64
N VAL A 233 -24.50 -3.06 15.78
CA VAL A 233 -23.97 -4.01 14.79
C VAL A 233 -22.70 -4.65 15.36
N CYS A 234 -22.81 -5.90 15.82
CA CYS A 234 -21.69 -6.66 16.34
C CYS A 234 -20.82 -7.17 15.18
N VAL A 235 -19.54 -6.83 15.17
CA VAL A 235 -18.63 -7.11 14.06
C VAL A 235 -17.34 -7.79 14.50
N THR A 236 -16.79 -8.61 13.62
CA THR A 236 -15.44 -9.19 13.77
C THR A 236 -14.66 -9.07 12.47
N LYS A 237 -13.33 -9.05 12.58
CA LYS A 237 -12.45 -9.02 11.41
C LYS A 237 -12.68 -10.26 10.54
N HIS A 238 -12.92 -10.06 9.26
CA HIS A 238 -13.03 -11.16 8.30
C HIS A 238 -11.64 -11.75 7.99
N THR A 239 -11.57 -13.06 7.71
CA THR A 239 -10.30 -13.76 7.44
C THR A 239 -9.61 -13.27 6.16
N SER A 240 -10.39 -12.94 5.13
CA SER A 240 -9.89 -12.37 3.88
C SER A 240 -10.03 -10.85 3.89
N GLN A 241 -8.91 -10.15 3.73
CA GLN A 241 -8.83 -8.68 3.71
C GLN A 241 -8.30 -8.20 2.36
N LEU A 242 -8.85 -7.10 1.83
CA LEU A 242 -8.42 -6.57 0.52
C LEU A 242 -6.95 -6.14 0.52
N TYR A 243 -6.49 -5.57 1.64
CA TYR A 243 -5.12 -5.08 1.75
C TYR A 243 -4.09 -6.22 1.73
N ASN A 244 -4.47 -7.46 2.06
CA ASN A 244 -3.58 -8.61 1.93
C ASN A 244 -3.30 -8.93 0.46
N SER A 245 -4.33 -8.97 -0.38
CA SER A 245 -4.18 -9.17 -1.82
C SER A 245 -3.42 -8.01 -2.47
N LEU A 246 -3.69 -6.76 -2.06
CA LEU A 246 -2.94 -5.62 -2.58
C LEU A 246 -1.47 -5.62 -2.13
N ALA A 247 -1.20 -5.97 -0.87
CA ALA A 247 0.14 -6.15 -0.34
C ALA A 247 0.93 -7.20 -1.12
N ALA A 248 0.30 -8.33 -1.46
CA ALA A 248 0.91 -9.38 -2.28
C ALA A 248 1.28 -8.90 -3.69
N ILE A 249 0.45 -8.04 -4.31
CA ILE A 249 0.78 -7.40 -5.59
C ILE A 249 1.99 -6.47 -5.46
N LEU A 250 2.10 -5.72 -4.37
CA LEU A 250 3.18 -4.74 -4.16
C LEU A 250 4.50 -5.36 -3.66
N LEU A 251 4.44 -6.58 -3.13
CA LEU A 251 5.52 -7.24 -2.41
C LEU A 251 6.88 -7.15 -3.13
N VAL A 252 7.89 -6.63 -2.45
CA VAL A 252 9.29 -6.77 -2.85
C VAL A 252 9.72 -8.18 -2.49
N ARG A 253 10.33 -8.86 -3.45
CA ARG A 253 10.98 -10.15 -3.24
C ARG A 253 12.11 -10.01 -2.23
N ILE A 254 11.83 -10.11 -0.93
CA ILE A 254 12.84 -10.53 0.02
C ILE A 254 12.96 -12.01 -0.25
N LEU A 255 14.01 -12.39 -0.98
CA LEU A 255 14.37 -13.78 -1.13
C LEU A 255 14.23 -14.42 0.25
N ALA A 256 13.45 -15.49 0.34
CA ALA A 256 13.42 -16.42 1.47
C ALA A 256 14.84 -16.87 1.90
N LEU A 257 15.87 -16.51 1.14
CA LEU A 257 17.27 -16.50 1.51
C LEU A 257 17.60 -15.71 2.79
N PHE A 258 16.91 -14.64 3.19
CA PHE A 258 17.22 -14.00 4.49
C PHE A 258 16.68 -14.84 5.66
N TYR A 259 15.47 -15.41 5.52
CA TYR A 259 14.92 -16.33 6.52
C TYR A 259 15.70 -17.65 6.59
N MET A 260 16.10 -18.23 5.45
CA MET A 260 16.97 -19.41 5.43
C MET A 260 18.37 -19.10 5.96
N LYS A 261 18.96 -17.94 5.67
CA LYS A 261 20.31 -17.60 6.14
C LYS A 261 20.34 -17.20 7.61
N CYS A 262 19.30 -16.54 8.13
CA CYS A 262 19.15 -16.26 9.55
C CYS A 262 18.85 -17.53 10.35
N HIS A 263 17.97 -18.44 9.88
CA HIS A 263 17.74 -19.71 10.57
C HIS A 263 18.94 -20.67 10.47
N LEU A 264 19.66 -20.70 9.34
CA LEU A 264 20.90 -21.49 9.22
C LEU A 264 21.99 -20.94 10.16
N THR A 265 21.98 -19.64 10.49
CA THR A 265 22.92 -19.03 11.44
C THR A 265 22.48 -19.25 12.89
N ILE A 266 21.18 -19.15 13.19
CA ILE A 266 20.62 -19.44 14.54
C ILE A 266 20.78 -20.93 14.88
N CYS A 267 20.60 -21.83 13.91
CA CYS A 267 20.86 -23.26 14.11
C CYS A 267 22.36 -23.61 14.22
N LEU A 268 23.28 -22.67 13.99
CA LEU A 268 24.71 -22.84 14.23
C LEU A 268 25.16 -22.28 15.59
N GLU A 269 24.37 -21.40 16.22
CA GLU A 269 24.71 -20.79 17.51
C GLU A 269 24.13 -21.55 18.72
N ASP A 270 23.06 -22.32 18.55
CA ASP A 270 22.51 -23.19 19.61
C ASP A 270 22.89 -24.68 19.36
N ASP A 271 24.11 -25.03 19.75
CA ASP A 271 24.65 -26.37 20.03
C ASP A 271 24.38 -27.50 18.99
N VAL A 272 25.12 -27.48 17.88
CA VAL A 272 25.71 -28.72 17.32
C VAL A 272 27.18 -28.48 17.04
N CYS A 273 28.03 -28.93 17.96
CA CYS A 273 29.48 -28.83 17.86
C CYS A 273 30.00 -29.59 16.62
N ILE A 274 30.53 -28.87 15.62
CA ILE A 274 31.46 -29.45 14.65
C ILE A 274 32.87 -29.10 15.12
N TRP A 275 33.55 -30.11 15.68
CA TRP A 275 34.96 -30.05 16.02
C TRP A 275 35.80 -29.75 14.77
N TYR A 276 36.64 -28.71 14.83
CA TYR A 276 37.81 -28.58 13.98
C TYR A 276 38.93 -29.49 14.52
N PRO A 277 39.61 -30.30 13.71
CA PRO A 277 40.91 -30.81 14.10
C PRO A 277 42.01 -29.91 13.52
N ASP A 278 42.65 -29.12 14.38
CA ASP A 278 44.05 -28.74 14.16
C ASP A 278 44.93 -29.97 14.42
N ARG A 279 46.05 -29.99 13.70
CA ARG A 279 47.18 -30.93 13.71
C ARG A 279 47.23 -31.99 14.83
N GLY A 280 47.31 -33.24 14.38
CA GLY A 280 48.23 -34.22 14.98
C GLY A 280 47.58 -35.44 15.61
N ASN A 281 47.95 -36.59 15.05
CA ASN A 281 48.00 -37.93 15.63
C ASN A 281 46.72 -38.75 15.86
N SER A 282 46.76 -39.91 15.18
CA SER A 282 46.36 -41.25 15.59
C SER A 282 44.88 -41.58 15.79
N GLU A 283 44.38 -42.32 14.79
CA GLU A 283 43.68 -43.61 14.91
C GLU A 283 42.68 -43.81 16.05
N SER A 284 41.40 -44.00 15.70
CA SER A 284 40.77 -45.33 15.79
C SER A 284 39.33 -45.31 15.25
N LYS A 285 39.02 -46.37 14.50
CA LYS A 285 37.73 -46.72 13.91
C LYS A 285 36.68 -47.03 14.98
N LEU A 286 35.41 -46.70 14.68
CA LEU A 286 34.27 -47.56 15.01
C LEU A 286 33.28 -47.57 13.83
N ASP A 287 32.95 -48.79 13.41
CA ASP A 287 32.01 -49.17 12.36
C ASP A 287 30.56 -48.84 12.74
N GLY A 288 29.76 -48.52 11.72
CA GLY A 288 28.30 -48.50 11.83
C GLY A 288 27.66 -47.58 10.80
N ASN A 289 27.29 -48.14 9.65
CA ASN A 289 26.47 -47.51 8.61
C ASN A 289 25.25 -46.79 9.22
N VAL A 290 25.31 -45.47 9.33
CA VAL A 290 24.13 -44.62 9.31
C VAL A 290 24.34 -43.66 8.15
N THR A 291 23.71 -43.98 7.03
CA THR A 291 23.75 -43.17 5.81
C THR A 291 23.16 -41.80 6.11
N VAL A 292 23.90 -40.74 5.78
CA VAL A 292 23.51 -39.33 5.84
C VAL A 292 22.10 -39.05 5.27
N ASN A 293 21.63 -39.90 4.36
CA ASN A 293 20.30 -39.83 3.76
C ASN A 293 19.14 -40.09 4.75
N GLU A 294 19.28 -40.98 5.75
CA GLU A 294 18.19 -41.26 6.70
C GLU A 294 17.93 -40.06 7.65
N ASN A 295 18.96 -39.25 7.90
CA ASN A 295 18.80 -38.02 8.68
C ASN A 295 18.24 -36.87 7.84
N MET A 296 18.51 -36.83 6.53
CA MET A 296 17.88 -35.86 5.61
C MET A 296 16.38 -36.13 5.45
N GLU A 297 15.96 -37.37 5.23
CA GLU A 297 14.53 -37.70 5.14
C GLU A 297 13.78 -37.38 6.44
N LYS A 298 14.34 -37.69 7.61
CA LYS A 298 13.72 -37.34 8.91
C LYS A 298 13.73 -35.84 9.20
N LEU A 299 14.68 -35.08 8.65
CA LEU A 299 14.74 -33.63 8.77
C LEU A 299 13.74 -32.97 7.81
N GLU A 300 13.63 -33.47 6.57
CA GLU A 300 12.60 -33.06 5.60
C GLU A 300 11.19 -33.41 6.10
N GLU A 301 11.02 -34.54 6.78
CA GLU A 301 9.74 -34.92 7.39
C GLU A 301 9.40 -34.03 8.60
N ARG A 302 10.37 -33.64 9.44
CA ARG A 302 10.15 -32.69 10.57
C ARG A 302 10.00 -31.24 10.13
N ILE A 303 10.73 -30.79 9.12
CA ILE A 303 10.59 -29.46 8.52
C ILE A 303 9.28 -29.39 7.74
N GLY A 304 8.94 -30.44 7.00
CA GLY A 304 7.65 -30.62 6.35
C GLY A 304 6.50 -30.55 7.34
N PHE A 305 6.58 -31.25 8.48
CA PHE A 305 5.51 -31.22 9.49
C PHE A 305 5.32 -29.86 10.17
N HIS A 306 6.38 -29.05 10.30
CA HIS A 306 6.27 -27.70 10.87
C HIS A 306 5.83 -26.65 9.84
N LEU A 307 6.14 -26.84 8.55
CA LEU A 307 5.58 -26.04 7.46
C LEU A 307 4.11 -26.37 7.15
N ILE A 308 3.61 -27.54 7.55
CA ILE A 308 2.21 -27.96 7.34
C ILE A 308 1.21 -27.24 8.28
N VAL A 309 1.66 -26.52 9.31
CA VAL A 309 0.76 -25.79 10.25
C VAL A 309 0.53 -24.32 9.88
N SER A 310 1.15 -23.81 8.81
CA SER A 310 0.77 -22.51 8.22
C SER A 310 0.85 -22.61 6.70
N GLY A 311 -0.31 -22.63 6.04
CA GLY A 311 -0.47 -22.82 4.59
C GLY A 311 0.45 -21.98 3.71
N ILE A 312 1.68 -22.48 3.48
CA ILE A 312 2.59 -22.03 2.43
C ILE A 312 2.51 -23.09 1.31
N GLU A 313 1.32 -23.20 0.73
CA GLU A 313 1.15 -23.59 -0.68
C GLU A 313 0.70 -22.39 -1.51
N ASP A 314 0.87 -21.16 -0.99
CA ASP A 314 0.70 -19.95 -1.79
C ASP A 314 1.92 -19.79 -2.69
N ALA A 315 1.67 -20.13 -3.95
CA ALA A 315 2.59 -20.11 -5.06
C ALA A 315 3.54 -18.90 -5.08
N ASN A 316 4.79 -19.21 -5.41
CA ASN A 316 5.97 -18.36 -5.57
C ASN A 316 5.82 -17.30 -6.69
N PHE A 317 4.80 -16.44 -6.62
CA PHE A 317 4.56 -15.35 -7.57
C PHE A 317 5.21 -14.06 -7.05
N PRO A 318 6.13 -13.44 -7.79
CA PRO A 318 6.77 -12.20 -7.35
C PRO A 318 5.80 -11.02 -7.48
N GLY A 319 5.72 -10.21 -6.43
CA GLY A 319 5.10 -8.89 -6.49
C GLY A 319 5.92 -7.91 -7.32
N PHE A 320 5.39 -6.69 -7.47
CA PHE A 320 5.98 -5.63 -8.27
C PHE A 320 7.32 -5.14 -7.73
N GLY A 321 7.42 -5.02 -6.40
CA GLY A 321 8.51 -4.35 -5.72
C GLY A 321 8.79 -2.94 -6.26
N TYR A 322 9.98 -2.42 -5.99
CA TYR A 322 10.38 -1.07 -6.40
C TYR A 322 10.28 -0.84 -7.91
N GLU A 323 10.74 -1.81 -8.70
CA GLU A 323 10.82 -1.69 -10.15
C GLU A 323 9.44 -1.69 -10.81
N GLY A 324 8.54 -2.59 -10.40
CA GLY A 324 7.17 -2.62 -10.92
C GLY A 324 6.40 -1.35 -10.53
N VAL A 325 6.57 -0.85 -9.29
CA VAL A 325 5.97 0.42 -8.85
C VAL A 325 6.48 1.60 -9.68
N GLN A 326 7.80 1.73 -9.88
CA GLN A 326 8.38 2.78 -10.72
C GLN A 326 7.84 2.73 -12.16
N ARG A 327 7.70 1.53 -12.73
CA ARG A 327 7.13 1.34 -14.07
C ARG A 327 5.68 1.77 -14.16
N LEU A 328 4.84 1.45 -13.17
CA LEU A 328 3.46 1.92 -13.11
C LEU A 328 3.37 3.43 -12.97
N LEU A 329 4.30 4.05 -12.25
CA LEU A 329 4.44 5.51 -12.19
C LEU A 329 4.93 6.14 -13.51
N GLY A 330 5.28 5.34 -14.51
CA GLY A 330 5.76 5.78 -15.83
C GLY A 330 7.24 6.11 -15.88
N PHE A 331 8.05 5.60 -14.95
CA PHE A 331 9.48 5.91 -14.91
C PHE A 331 10.23 5.15 -16.00
N VAL A 332 11.13 5.85 -16.68
CA VAL A 332 12.05 5.25 -17.65
C VAL A 332 13.25 4.69 -16.89
N HIS A 333 13.50 3.40 -17.06
CA HIS A 333 14.72 2.77 -16.54
C HIS A 333 15.85 2.92 -17.54
N THR A 334 16.99 3.39 -17.07
CA THR A 334 18.25 3.43 -17.80
C THR A 334 19.36 2.82 -16.94
N VAL A 335 20.51 2.55 -17.53
CA VAL A 335 21.69 2.09 -16.77
C VAL A 335 22.04 3.15 -15.74
N GLY A 336 21.97 2.80 -14.45
CA GLY A 336 22.22 3.70 -13.32
C GLY A 336 20.96 4.20 -12.60
N THR A 337 19.75 3.81 -13.01
CA THR A 337 18.52 4.10 -12.25
C THR A 337 18.59 3.43 -10.86
N VAL A 338 18.35 4.21 -9.82
CA VAL A 338 18.25 3.72 -8.43
C VAL A 338 16.81 3.21 -8.19
N PRO A 339 16.60 1.93 -7.85
CA PRO A 339 15.26 1.36 -7.67
C PRO A 339 14.44 2.04 -6.56
N GLU A 340 15.09 2.47 -5.49
CA GLU A 340 14.43 3.09 -4.34
C GLU A 340 14.20 4.60 -4.51
N ALA A 341 14.62 5.20 -5.64
CA ALA A 341 14.46 6.62 -5.87
C ALA A 341 13.10 6.94 -6.49
N LEU A 342 12.37 7.87 -5.88
CA LEU A 342 11.18 8.50 -6.46
C LEU A 342 11.54 9.88 -7.01
N LEU A 343 10.92 10.28 -8.12
CA LEU A 343 11.05 11.64 -8.66
C LEU A 343 10.49 12.62 -7.65
N PRO A 344 11.23 13.65 -7.19
CA PRO A 344 10.73 14.60 -6.21
C PRO A 344 9.56 15.44 -6.77
N PRO A 345 8.77 16.09 -5.90
CA PRO A 345 7.68 16.97 -6.31
C PRO A 345 8.12 18.08 -7.28
N ARG A 346 7.18 18.58 -8.10
CA ARG A 346 7.47 19.63 -9.09
C ARG A 346 7.95 20.91 -8.41
N SER A 347 7.35 21.30 -7.30
CA SER A 347 7.79 22.43 -6.46
C SER A 347 9.23 22.28 -5.98
N THR A 348 9.63 21.06 -5.60
CA THR A 348 10.99 20.75 -5.15
C THR A 348 11.99 20.84 -6.30
N LEU A 349 11.61 20.35 -7.49
CA LEU A 349 12.43 20.48 -8.69
C LEU A 349 12.59 21.94 -9.12
N LEU A 350 11.49 22.69 -9.16
CA LEU A 350 11.49 24.09 -9.57
C LEU A 350 12.31 24.95 -8.60
N SER A 351 12.11 24.80 -7.29
CA SER A 351 12.90 25.51 -6.29
C SER A 351 14.40 25.18 -6.41
N SER A 352 14.75 23.90 -6.55
CA SER A 352 16.15 23.48 -6.77
C SER A 352 16.74 24.03 -8.07
N PHE A 353 15.94 24.08 -9.13
CA PHE A 353 16.34 24.60 -10.43
C PHE A 353 16.63 26.10 -10.38
N LEU A 354 15.91 26.83 -9.52
CA LEU A 354 16.06 28.28 -9.31
C LEU A 354 17.12 28.65 -8.27
N LEU A 355 17.74 27.69 -7.58
CA LEU A 355 18.80 27.98 -6.62
C LEU A 355 20.00 28.65 -7.30
N PRO A 356 20.61 29.68 -6.68
CA PRO A 356 21.81 30.31 -7.21
C PRO A 356 22.97 29.33 -7.29
N HIS A 357 23.61 29.25 -8.44
CA HIS A 357 24.84 28.50 -8.61
C HIS A 357 26.02 29.27 -8.00
N ASN A 358 26.67 28.67 -7.00
CA ASN A 358 27.76 29.28 -6.22
C ASN A 358 27.37 30.64 -5.62
N PRO A 359 26.49 30.66 -4.60
CA PRO A 359 25.93 31.90 -4.04
C PRO A 359 26.98 32.85 -3.44
N ASN A 360 28.17 32.33 -3.15
CA ASN A 360 29.28 33.10 -2.59
C ASN A 360 29.95 34.04 -3.62
N ILE A 361 29.64 33.90 -4.92
CA ILE A 361 30.20 34.74 -5.98
C ILE A 361 29.31 35.97 -6.19
N LYS A 362 29.82 37.14 -5.82
CA LYS A 362 29.09 38.42 -5.91
C LYS A 362 28.76 38.76 -7.36
N GLY A 363 27.46 38.93 -7.66
CA GLY A 363 26.96 39.27 -9.00
C GLY A 363 26.63 38.06 -9.89
N SER A 364 26.79 36.81 -9.41
CA SER A 364 26.36 35.62 -10.14
C SER A 364 24.83 35.50 -10.10
N THR A 365 24.18 35.58 -11.26
CA THR A 365 22.73 35.33 -11.44
C THR A 365 22.43 33.94 -12.01
N LEU A 366 23.48 33.15 -12.28
CA LEU A 366 23.35 31.82 -12.85
C LEU A 366 22.68 30.88 -11.84
N THR A 367 21.63 30.19 -12.23
CA THR A 367 21.01 29.16 -11.38
C THR A 367 21.60 27.78 -11.63
N ASP A 368 21.43 26.87 -10.68
CA ASP A 368 21.84 25.47 -10.82
C ASP A 368 21.15 24.79 -12.00
N GLY A 369 19.87 25.12 -12.24
CA GLY A 369 19.12 24.67 -13.40
C GLY A 369 19.67 25.16 -14.74
N ALA A 370 19.96 26.46 -14.84
CA ALA A 370 20.56 27.05 -16.05
C ALA A 370 21.92 26.42 -16.36
N ARG A 371 22.75 26.17 -15.33
CA ARG A 371 24.01 25.42 -15.47
C ARG A 371 23.75 24.00 -15.96
N ALA A 372 22.79 23.29 -15.37
CA ALA A 372 22.48 21.91 -15.73
C ALA A 372 22.08 21.81 -17.21
N LEU A 373 21.17 22.67 -17.70
CA LEU A 373 20.77 22.71 -19.11
C LEU A 373 21.96 23.01 -20.04
N THR A 374 22.82 23.97 -19.67
CA THR A 374 24.00 24.33 -20.47
C THR A 374 24.95 23.14 -20.71
N LYS A 375 25.04 22.19 -19.77
CA LYS A 375 25.87 20.97 -19.96
C LYS A 375 25.34 20.03 -21.05
N HIS A 376 24.04 20.09 -21.34
CA HIS A 376 23.38 19.23 -22.32
C HIS A 376 23.11 19.93 -23.66
N VAL A 377 23.43 21.23 -23.78
CA VAL A 377 23.21 22.04 -24.99
C VAL A 377 23.86 21.42 -26.23
N ASN A 378 25.08 20.87 -26.09
CA ASN A 378 25.84 20.25 -27.18
C ASN A 378 25.37 18.83 -27.54
N ARG A 379 24.49 18.23 -26.73
CA ARG A 379 23.89 16.90 -26.99
C ARG A 379 22.50 17.01 -27.62
N SER A 380 21.91 18.20 -27.64
CA SER A 380 20.63 18.46 -28.30
C SER A 380 20.87 18.74 -29.79
N GLY A 381 20.85 17.70 -30.62
CA GLY A 381 20.78 17.87 -32.07
C GLY A 381 19.38 18.32 -32.49
N GLY A 382 19.03 19.59 -32.25
CA GLY A 382 17.85 20.31 -32.77
C GLY A 382 16.46 19.70 -32.54
N ARG A 383 16.34 18.52 -31.92
CA ARG A 383 15.13 17.69 -31.96
C ARG A 383 14.36 17.59 -30.65
N TYR A 384 15.00 17.81 -29.50
CA TYR A 384 14.33 17.65 -28.20
C TYR A 384 14.11 18.98 -27.46
N TRP A 385 15.05 19.92 -27.57
CA TRP A 385 15.02 21.20 -26.82
C TRP A 385 14.88 22.45 -27.72
N GLY A 386 14.64 22.27 -29.03
CA GLY A 386 14.63 23.35 -30.02
C GLY A 386 16.03 23.79 -30.48
N THR A 387 16.08 24.82 -31.33
CA THR A 387 17.31 25.41 -31.88
C THR A 387 17.80 26.53 -30.96
N PHE A 388 19.00 26.37 -30.37
CA PHE A 388 19.61 27.41 -29.55
C PHE A 388 20.21 28.52 -30.43
N CYS A 389 19.50 29.65 -30.56
CA CYS A 389 20.02 30.86 -31.20
C CYS A 389 20.45 31.85 -30.11
N GLY A 390 21.74 32.18 -30.05
CA GLY A 390 22.22 33.23 -29.14
C GLY A 390 21.85 34.62 -29.66
N SER A 391 21.01 35.36 -28.93
CA SER A 391 20.82 36.79 -29.18
C SER A 391 21.89 37.57 -28.43
N GLY A 392 22.85 38.11 -29.17
CA GLY A 392 23.81 39.06 -28.63
C GLY A 392 23.10 40.31 -28.09
N GLN A 393 23.44 40.63 -26.84
CA GLN A 393 23.19 41.87 -26.08
C GLN A 393 21.83 42.01 -25.37
N SER A 394 21.93 42.02 -24.03
CA SER A 394 20.94 42.31 -22.98
C SER A 394 19.78 41.31 -22.76
N LEU A 395 19.82 40.67 -21.58
CA LEU A 395 18.81 39.82 -20.93
C LEU A 395 18.53 38.47 -21.60
N MET A 396 19.12 37.41 -21.04
CA MET A 396 18.64 36.03 -21.25
C MET A 396 17.28 35.87 -20.58
N ASN A 397 16.20 36.18 -21.30
CA ASN A 397 14.88 35.67 -20.96
C ASN A 397 14.77 34.24 -21.51
N ILE A 398 15.03 33.26 -20.64
CA ILE A 398 14.63 31.87 -20.87
C ILE A 398 13.14 31.80 -20.59
N SER A 399 12.32 31.82 -21.63
CA SER A 399 10.91 31.46 -21.51
C SER A 399 10.80 29.94 -21.62
N PRO A 400 10.21 29.22 -20.64
CA PRO A 400 9.95 27.80 -20.79
C PRO A 400 8.94 27.55 -21.92
N PRO A 401 8.99 26.40 -22.62
CA PRO A 401 8.01 26.03 -23.63
C PRO A 401 6.75 25.49 -22.95
N PHE A 402 6.04 26.36 -22.22
CA PHE A 402 4.70 26.09 -21.75
C PHE A 402 3.89 27.35 -21.95
N SER A 403 3.13 27.36 -23.04
CA SER A 403 1.99 28.23 -23.28
C SER A 403 0.78 27.34 -23.49
#